data_AF-A0A1L5KPA1-F1
#
_entry.id   AF-A0A1L5KPA1-F1
#
_cell.length_a   1.000
_cell.length_b   1.000
_cell.length_c   1.000
_cell.angle_alpha   90.00
_cell.angle_beta   90.00
_cell.angle_gamma   90.00
#
_symmetry.space_group_name_H-M   'P 1'
#
loop_
_entity.id
_entity.type
_entity.pdbx_description
1 polymer ?
#
loop_
_entity_poly.entity_id
_entity_poly.type
_entity_poly.pdbx_seq_one_letter_code
_entity_poly.pdbx_strand_id
1 'polypeptide(L)'
;MSAPGATVVDTLDDALDLARQEAIPDDGLDRSEIWIIGGAQVFRDALPFADKAYVTQISMHVDADTYAPDIASLAESGAWRMAEEGVWQGTQKGSDDIAGFRFVTYEKNREE
;
A
#
# COMPACT_ATOMS: atom_id res chain seq x y z
N MET A 1 10.18 -23.36 -2.77
CA MET A 1 10.60 -22.67 -1.53
C MET A 1 9.46 -22.81 -0.51
N SER A 2 9.71 -22.84 0.80
CA SER A 2 8.62 -22.93 1.80
C SER A 2 8.78 -21.86 2.88
N ALA A 3 7.66 -21.24 3.25
CA ALA A 3 7.55 -20.28 4.34
C ALA A 3 6.43 -20.75 5.27
N PRO A 4 6.72 -21.20 6.51
CA PRO A 4 5.70 -21.67 7.42
C PRO A 4 4.64 -20.61 7.69
N GLY A 5 3.36 -20.97 7.51
CA GLY A 5 2.23 -20.04 7.73
C GLY A 5 1.95 -19.09 6.56
N ALA A 6 2.66 -19.22 5.44
CA ALA A 6 2.41 -18.44 4.23
C ALA A 6 2.31 -19.35 2.99
N THR A 7 1.52 -18.93 2.02
CA THR A 7 1.54 -19.52 0.69
C THR A 7 2.62 -18.82 -0.13
N VAL A 8 3.54 -19.59 -0.71
CA VAL A 8 4.61 -19.07 -1.56
C VAL A 8 4.19 -19.25 -3.01
N VAL A 9 4.29 -18.18 -3.79
CA VAL A 9 4.06 -18.15 -5.24
C VAL A 9 5.25 -17.45 -5.92
N ASP A 10 5.44 -17.71 -7.21
CA ASP A 10 6.61 -17.23 -7.95
C ASP A 10 6.32 -15.92 -8.73
N THR A 11 5.06 -15.52 -8.85
CA THR A 11 4.64 -14.32 -9.59
C THR A 11 3.57 -13.50 -8.86
N LEU A 12 3.47 -12.21 -9.19
CA LEU A 12 2.41 -11.34 -8.67
C LEU A 12 1.01 -11.80 -9.14
N ASP A 13 0.90 -12.26 -10.38
CA ASP A 13 -0.38 -12.73 -10.93
C ASP A 13 -0.89 -13.94 -10.14
N ASP A 14 -0.02 -14.92 -9.86
CA ASP A 14 -0.38 -16.06 -9.01
C ASP A 14 -0.82 -15.63 -7.60
N ALA A 15 -0.17 -14.59 -7.05
CA ALA A 15 -0.54 -14.04 -5.73
C ALA A 15 -1.93 -13.40 -5.77
N LEU A 16 -2.22 -12.62 -6.81
CA LEU A 16 -3.51 -11.97 -7.01
C LEU A 16 -4.61 -13.00 -7.25
N ASP A 17 -4.37 -14.02 -8.06
CA ASP A 17 -5.33 -15.08 -8.33
C ASP A 17 -5.64 -15.90 -7.08
N LEU A 18 -4.63 -16.20 -6.25
CA LEU A 18 -4.83 -16.83 -4.95
C LEU A 18 -5.63 -15.95 -3.99
N ALA A 19 -5.34 -14.66 -3.95
CA ALA A 19 -6.01 -13.70 -3.06
C ALA A 19 -7.45 -13.39 -3.49
N ARG A 20 -7.77 -13.50 -4.78
CA ARG A 20 -9.12 -13.30 -5.36
C ARG A 20 -10.09 -14.46 -5.11
N GLN A 21 -9.63 -15.58 -4.55
CA GLN A 21 -10.48 -16.74 -4.34
C GLN A 21 -11.71 -16.38 -3.50
N GLU A 22 -12.87 -16.93 -3.88
CA GLU A 22 -14.14 -16.58 -3.27
C GLU A 22 -14.15 -16.84 -1.75
N ALA A 23 -14.95 -16.04 -1.05
CA ALA A 23 -15.19 -16.24 0.37
C ALA A 23 -15.64 -17.68 0.62
N ILE A 24 -14.89 -18.40 1.46
CA ILE A 24 -15.31 -19.71 1.94
C ILE A 24 -16.45 -19.45 2.93
N PRO A 25 -17.65 -20.00 2.72
CA PRO A 25 -18.71 -19.89 3.69
C PRO A 25 -18.21 -20.38 5.07
N ASP A 26 -18.50 -19.60 6.11
CA ASP A 26 -18.24 -19.92 7.53
C ASP A 26 -16.78 -19.82 8.05
N ASP A 27 -15.84 -19.22 7.32
CA ASP A 27 -14.47 -18.99 7.86
C ASP A 27 -14.21 -17.62 8.49
N GLY A 28 -15.16 -16.69 8.34
CA GLY A 28 -15.12 -15.36 8.96
C GLY A 28 -14.12 -14.38 8.33
N LEU A 29 -13.53 -14.71 7.17
CA LEU A 29 -12.57 -13.85 6.48
C LEU A 29 -13.26 -12.98 5.43
N ASP A 30 -13.13 -11.65 5.57
CA ASP A 30 -13.51 -10.70 4.53
C ASP A 30 -12.45 -10.70 3.42
N ARG A 31 -12.86 -11.09 2.22
CA ARG A 31 -12.02 -11.13 1.02
C ARG A 31 -12.42 -10.07 -0.02
N SER A 32 -13.17 -9.05 0.40
CA SER A 32 -13.61 -7.96 -0.48
C SER A 32 -12.47 -7.04 -0.92
N GLU A 33 -11.34 -7.05 -0.21
CA GLU A 33 -10.18 -6.20 -0.50
C GLU A 33 -8.87 -6.98 -0.38
N ILE A 34 -7.98 -6.77 -1.35
CA ILE A 34 -6.64 -7.37 -1.37
C ILE A 34 -5.64 -6.30 -1.00
N TRP A 35 -4.91 -6.54 0.09
CA TRP A 35 -3.89 -5.62 0.58
C TRP A 35 -2.50 -6.06 0.10
N ILE A 36 -1.85 -5.19 -0.67
CA ILE A 36 -0.44 -5.34 -1.05
C ILE A 36 0.41 -4.55 -0.05
N ILE A 37 1.35 -5.22 0.62
CA ILE A 37 2.15 -4.63 1.72
C ILE A 37 3.63 -4.42 1.39
N GLY A 38 4.02 -4.62 0.13
CA GLY A 38 5.36 -4.30 -0.39
C GLY A 38 6.23 -5.52 -0.71
N GLY A 39 7.54 -5.36 -0.97
CA GLY A 39 8.30 -4.11 -0.98
C GLY A 39 8.19 -3.29 -2.28
N ALA A 40 9.14 -2.39 -2.54
CA ALA A 40 9.08 -1.43 -3.65
C ALA A 40 8.81 -2.02 -5.03
N GLN A 41 9.43 -3.17 -5.36
CA GLN A 41 9.17 -3.84 -6.63
C GLN A 41 7.72 -4.34 -6.72
N VAL A 42 7.23 -5.01 -5.67
CA VAL A 42 5.85 -5.49 -5.60
C VAL A 42 4.87 -4.32 -5.71
N PHE A 43 5.15 -3.19 -5.06
CA PHE A 43 4.30 -1.99 -5.22
C PHE A 43 4.28 -1.46 -6.66
N ARG A 44 5.44 -1.40 -7.34
CA ARG A 44 5.49 -0.98 -8.76
C ARG A 44 4.69 -1.91 -9.66
N ASP A 45 4.87 -3.22 -9.47
CA ASP A 45 4.21 -4.24 -10.28
C ASP A 45 2.68 -4.27 -10.00
N ALA A 46 2.26 -3.97 -8.77
CA ALA A 46 0.86 -3.96 -8.36
C ALA A 46 0.11 -2.65 -8.68
N LEU A 47 0.81 -1.53 -8.86
CA LEU A 47 0.21 -0.20 -9.08
C LEU A 47 -0.79 -0.12 -10.26
N PRO A 48 -0.59 -0.83 -11.38
CA PRO A 48 -1.58 -0.88 -12.45
C PRO A 48 -2.94 -1.45 -12.03
N PHE A 49 -2.95 -2.37 -11.05
CA PHE A 49 -4.14 -3.07 -10.55
C PHE A 49 -4.76 -2.40 -9.32
N ALA A 50 -4.02 -1.52 -8.64
CA ALA A 50 -4.47 -0.91 -7.40
C ALA A 50 -5.58 0.13 -7.62
N ASP A 51 -6.63 0.06 -6.80
CA ASP A 51 -7.68 1.07 -6.71
C ASP A 51 -7.33 2.19 -5.72
N LYS A 52 -6.62 1.83 -4.65
CA LYS A 52 -6.29 2.71 -3.52
C LYS A 52 -4.84 2.57 -3.10
N ALA A 53 -4.28 3.64 -2.56
CA ALA A 53 -3.01 3.63 -1.87
C ALA A 53 -3.15 4.30 -0.50
N TYR A 54 -2.94 3.51 0.56
CA TYR A 54 -2.91 3.96 1.94
C TYR A 54 -1.47 4.31 2.32
N VAL A 55 -1.19 5.60 2.47
CA VAL A 55 0.18 6.12 2.66
C VAL A 55 0.32 6.74 4.03
N THR A 56 1.27 6.22 4.81
CA THR A 56 1.74 6.89 6.02
C THR A 56 2.91 7.79 5.64
N GLN A 57 2.70 9.10 5.70
CA GLN A 57 3.77 10.08 5.52
C GLN A 57 4.47 10.31 6.84
N ILE A 58 5.79 10.09 6.87
CA ILE A 58 6.63 10.25 8.05
C ILE A 58 7.55 11.44 7.83
N SER A 59 7.50 12.42 8.73
CA SER A 59 8.36 13.61 8.67
C SER A 59 9.72 13.28 9.31
N MET A 60 10.62 12.76 8.48
CA MET A 60 12.00 12.45 8.85
C MET A 60 12.90 12.50 7.62
N HIS A 61 14.21 12.57 7.85
CA HIS A 61 15.22 12.41 6.80
C HIS A 61 16.03 11.16 7.11
N VAL A 62 16.13 10.25 6.14
CA VAL A 62 16.88 9.00 6.25
C VAL A 62 17.69 8.76 4.99
N ASP A 63 18.81 8.06 5.13
CA ASP A 63 19.46 7.43 3.99
C ASP A 63 18.64 6.20 3.58
N ALA A 64 18.22 6.15 2.31
CA ALA A 64 17.34 5.12 1.79
C ALA A 64 17.84 4.63 0.43
N ASP A 65 17.79 3.32 0.20
CA ASP A 65 18.16 2.68 -1.06
C ASP A 65 16.94 2.24 -1.89
N THR A 66 15.76 2.27 -1.27
CA THR A 66 14.54 1.67 -1.78
C THR A 66 13.37 2.62 -1.61
N TYR A 67 12.66 2.89 -2.71
CA TYR A 67 11.55 3.85 -2.74
C TYR A 67 10.27 3.20 -3.27
N ALA A 68 9.15 3.49 -2.63
CA ALA A 68 7.83 3.18 -3.16
C ALA A 68 7.54 4.00 -4.44
N PRO A 69 6.55 3.61 -5.26
CA PRO A 69 6.07 4.47 -6.34
C PRO A 69 5.67 5.85 -5.84
N ASP A 70 5.97 6.88 -6.62
CA ASP A 70 5.63 8.26 -6.30
C ASP A 70 4.15 8.54 -6.57
N ILE A 71 3.29 8.25 -5.59
CA ILE A 71 1.86 8.47 -5.69
C ILE A 71 1.50 9.96 -5.75
N ALA A 72 2.35 10.85 -5.21
CA ALA A 72 2.11 12.28 -5.23
C ALA A 72 2.27 12.81 -6.66
N SER A 73 3.32 12.39 -7.37
CA SER A 73 3.49 12.72 -8.80
C SER A 73 2.34 12.16 -9.65
N LEU A 74 1.83 10.97 -9.33
CA LEU A 74 0.66 10.42 -10.01
C LEU A 74 -0.62 11.22 -9.75
N ALA A 75 -0.79 11.76 -8.54
CA ALA A 75 -1.89 12.67 -8.23
C ALA A 75 -1.75 14.00 -8.99
N GLU A 76 -0.54 14.56 -9.07
CA GLU A 76 -0.25 15.77 -9.85
C GLU A 76 -0.52 15.60 -11.35
N SER A 77 -0.23 14.42 -11.89
CA SER A 77 -0.52 14.09 -13.30
C SER A 77 -2.01 13.88 -13.59
N GLY A 78 -2.85 13.77 -12.55
CA GLY A 78 -4.27 13.50 -12.68
C GLY A 78 -4.62 12.02 -12.90
N ALA A 79 -3.66 11.09 -12.84
CA ALA A 79 -3.93 9.66 -12.86
C ALA A 79 -4.56 9.15 -11.54
N TRP A 80 -4.25 9.84 -10.44
CA TRP A 80 -4.76 9.57 -9.11
C TRP A 80 -5.30 10.86 -8.48
N ARG A 81 -5.98 10.73 -7.33
CA ARG A 81 -6.42 11.85 -6.51
C ARG A 81 -6.21 11.55 -5.03
N MET A 82 -5.93 12.59 -4.25
CA MET A 82 -5.96 12.49 -2.79
C MET A 82 -7.41 12.48 -2.32
N ALA A 83 -7.86 11.36 -1.78
CA ALA A 83 -9.23 11.18 -1.31
C ALA A 83 -9.39 11.62 0.15
N GLU A 84 -8.39 11.37 0.98
CA GLU A 84 -8.37 11.76 2.39
C GLU A 84 -6.96 12.21 2.79
N GLU A 85 -6.89 13.29 3.56
CA GLU A 85 -5.66 13.80 4.15
C GLU A 85 -5.84 13.96 5.66
N GLY A 86 -5.14 13.13 6.43
CA GLY A 86 -5.14 13.19 7.88
C GLY A 86 -4.30 14.34 8.43
N VAL A 87 -4.58 14.70 9.69
CA VAL A 87 -3.78 15.68 10.44
C VAL A 87 -2.43 15.10 10.85
N TRP A 88 -1.41 15.96 10.94
CA TRP A 88 -0.13 15.60 11.52
C TRP A 88 -0.28 15.24 13.00
N GLN A 89 0.34 14.13 13.37
CA GLN A 89 0.36 13.58 14.72
C GLN A 89 1.80 13.51 15.22
N GLY A 90 1.99 13.79 16.52
CA GLY A 90 3.27 13.60 17.19
C GLY A 90 3.54 12.11 17.48
N THR A 91 4.81 11.77 17.72
CA THR A 91 5.22 10.42 18.09
C THR A 91 5.02 10.18 19.60
N GLN A 92 4.64 8.96 20.00
CA GLN A 92 4.48 8.61 21.43
C GLN A 92 5.81 8.33 22.15
N LYS A 93 6.86 8.00 21.39
CA LYS A 93 8.22 7.78 21.90
C LYS A 93 9.13 8.82 21.28
N GLY A 94 9.86 9.55 22.12
CA GLY A 94 10.81 10.60 21.75
C GLY A 94 12.02 10.09 20.97
N SER A 95 11.79 9.58 19.75
CA SER A 95 12.83 9.61 18.73
C SER A 95 12.85 11.01 18.15
N ASP A 96 13.90 11.78 18.45
CA ASP A 96 14.10 13.13 17.89
C ASP A 96 14.17 13.11 16.34
N ASP A 97 14.32 11.94 15.74
CA ASP A 97 14.47 11.73 14.30
C ASP A 97 13.14 11.80 13.53
N ILE A 98 11.99 11.61 14.19
CA ILE A 98 10.66 11.65 13.55
C ILE A 98 9.85 12.80 14.15
N ALA A 99 9.71 13.88 13.38
CA ALA A 99 8.97 15.07 13.81
C ALA A 99 7.45 14.82 13.89
N GLY A 100 6.94 13.84 13.14
CA GLY A 100 5.54 13.45 13.15
C GLY A 100 5.19 12.54 11.99
N PHE A 101 3.93 12.10 11.96
CA PHE A 101 3.37 11.32 10.86
C PHE A 101 1.92 11.70 10.57
N ARG A 102 1.43 11.35 9.40
CA ARG A 102 0.00 11.42 9.04
C ARG A 102 -0.37 10.32 8.08
N PHE A 103 -1.67 10.04 7.99
CA PHE A 103 -2.23 9.09 7.03
C PHE A 103 -2.85 9.86 5.86
N VAL A 104 -2.59 9.40 4.65
CA VAL A 104 -3.15 9.95 3.41
C VAL A 104 -3.66 8.79 2.57
N THR A 105 -4.88 8.92 2.07
CA THR A 105 -5.49 7.92 1.17
C THR A 105 -5.56 8.52 -0.23
N TYR A 106 -4.98 7.81 -1.19
CA TYR A 106 -5.10 8.13 -2.61
C TYR A 106 -6.01 7.11 -3.29
N GLU A 107 -6.76 7.57 -4.29
CA GLU A 107 -7.59 6.72 -5.14
C GLU A 107 -7.25 6.94 -6.61
N LYS A 108 -7.24 5.86 -7.38
CA LYS A 108 -6.99 5.93 -8.82
C LYS A 108 -8.20 6.54 -9.52
N ASN A 109 -7.95 7.46 -10.46
CA ASN A 109 -9.04 7.99 -11.27
C ASN A 109 -9.46 6.91 -12.27
N ARG A 110 -10.77 6.66 -12.37
CA ARG A 110 -11.32 5.79 -13.40
C ARG A 110 -11.47 6.64 -14.67
N GLU A 111 -10.83 6.22 -15.75
CA GLU A 111 -11.13 6.77 -17.07
C GLU A 111 -12.60 6.43 -17.41
N GLU A 112 -13.37 7.42 -17.83
CA GLU A 112 -14.74 7.23 -18.37
C GLU A 112 -14.71 6.64 -19.79
#